data_AF-A0A397UQU7-F1
#
_entry.id   AF-A0A397UQU7-F1
#
_cell.length_a   1.000
_cell.length_b   1.000
_cell.length_c   1.000
_cell.angle_alpha   90.00
_cell.angle_beta   90.00
_cell.angle_gamma   90.00
#
_symmetry.space_group_name_H-M   'P 1'
#
loop_
_entity.id
_entity.type
_entity.pdbx_description
1 polymer ?
#
loop_
_entity_poly.entity_id
_entity_poly.type
_entity_poly.pdbx_seq_one_letter_code
_entity_poly.pdbx_strand_id
1 'polypeptide(L)'
;MTVSSSMASHDGFDSLKDFLRNEPLNKITVSKAFYELWKHNDIQSEENDCNHLLEILNELMTENLDNERKHHLISLQTVDKTVIICEN
;
A
#
# COMPACT_ATOMS: atom_id res chain seq x y z
N MET A 1 21.56 26.36 -12.53
CA MET A 1 21.41 25.35 -11.46
C MET A 1 20.06 25.58 -10.83
N THR A 2 19.13 24.67 -11.05
CA THR A 2 17.85 24.64 -10.33
C THR A 2 17.59 23.18 -10.02
N VAL A 3 18.09 22.75 -8.86
CA VAL A 3 17.60 21.54 -8.22
C VAL A 3 16.25 21.90 -7.63
N SER A 4 15.17 21.59 -8.35
CA SER A 4 13.85 21.49 -7.71
C SER A 4 13.90 20.28 -6.81
N SER A 5 14.26 20.48 -5.54
CA SER A 5 14.01 19.50 -4.49
C SER A 5 12.49 19.41 -4.30
N SER A 6 11.86 18.47 -5.00
CA SER A 6 10.54 17.98 -4.60
C SER A 6 10.71 17.26 -3.27
N MET A 7 10.58 18.02 -2.17
CA MET A 7 10.45 17.49 -0.81
C MET A 7 9.02 16.99 -0.51
N ALA A 8 8.19 16.83 -1.54
CA ALA A 8 6.82 16.35 -1.43
C ALA A 8 6.75 14.93 -2.00
N SER A 9 7.24 13.94 -1.26
CA SER A 9 6.97 12.53 -1.61
C SER A 9 7.28 11.49 -0.53
N HIS A 10 7.85 11.84 0.64
CA HIS A 10 8.14 10.83 1.67
C HIS A 10 7.00 10.67 2.70
N ASP A 11 6.44 11.79 3.18
CA ASP A 11 5.51 11.79 4.32
C ASP A 11 4.22 10.97 4.09
N GLY A 12 3.73 10.91 2.84
CA GLY A 12 2.49 10.19 2.51
C GLY A 12 2.63 8.67 2.53
N PHE A 13 3.80 8.16 2.13
CA PHE A 13 4.06 6.71 2.16
C PHE A 13 4.40 6.22 3.56
N ASP A 14 5.03 7.06 4.38
CA ASP A 14 5.32 6.73 5.78
C ASP A 14 4.03 6.57 6.60
N SER A 15 3.01 7.40 6.36
CA SER A 15 1.69 7.24 7.00
C SER A 15 1.02 5.90 6.67
N LEU A 16 1.04 5.49 5.40
CA LEU A 16 0.49 4.19 4.99
C LEU A 16 1.30 3.03 5.58
N LYS A 17 2.64 3.10 5.57
CA LYS A 17 3.49 2.09 6.19
C LYS A 17 3.19 1.94 7.68
N ASP A 18 3.06 3.04 8.40
CA ASP A 18 2.76 3.02 9.83
C ASP A 18 1.37 2.47 10.13
N PHE A 19 0.38 2.80 9.30
CA PHE A 19 -0.94 2.16 9.35
C PHE A 19 -0.83 0.65 9.18
N LEU A 20 -0.15 0.18 8.13
CA LEU A 20 -0.02 -1.25 7.81
C LEU A 20 0.77 -2.03 8.87
N ARG A 21 1.75 -1.40 9.53
CA ARG A 21 2.55 -1.99 10.61
C ARG A 21 1.76 -2.13 11.90
N ASN A 22 1.07 -1.07 12.30
CA ASN A 22 0.65 -0.89 13.70
C ASN A 22 -0.84 -1.12 13.95
N GLU A 23 -1.71 -0.90 12.96
CA GLU A 23 -3.15 -1.05 13.18
C GLU A 23 -3.56 -2.49 13.45
N PRO A 24 -4.69 -2.76 14.13
CA PRO A 24 -5.21 -4.12 14.27
C PRO A 24 -5.53 -4.74 12.89
N LEU A 25 -5.25 -6.03 12.70
CA LEU A 25 -5.42 -6.72 11.40
C LEU A 25 -6.83 -6.58 10.83
N ASN A 26 -7.86 -6.66 11.67
CA ASN A 26 -9.26 -6.49 11.26
C ASN A 26 -9.62 -5.06 10.81
N LYS A 27 -8.72 -4.08 11.01
CA LYS A 27 -8.84 -2.71 10.52
C LYS A 27 -8.10 -2.51 9.21
N ILE A 28 -7.22 -3.42 8.80
CA ILE A 28 -6.46 -3.33 7.56
C ILE A 28 -7.24 -4.04 6.45
N THR A 29 -7.93 -3.24 5.64
CA THR A 29 -8.63 -3.69 4.42
C THR A 29 -8.03 -3.00 3.21
N VAL A 30 -8.19 -3.57 2.01
CA VAL A 30 -7.71 -2.95 0.77
C VAL A 30 -8.31 -1.55 0.58
N SER A 31 -9.60 -1.37 0.85
CA SER A 31 -10.26 -0.07 0.80
C SER A 31 -9.63 0.98 1.73
N LYS A 32 -9.18 0.58 2.92
CA LYS A 32 -8.52 1.48 3.87
C LYS A 32 -7.06 1.74 3.52
N ALA A 33 -6.37 0.75 2.96
CA ALA A 33 -5.01 0.94 2.46
C ALA A 33 -4.99 1.99 1.34
N PHE A 34 -5.94 1.92 0.39
CA PHE A 34 -6.11 2.96 -0.62
C PHE A 34 -6.53 4.31 -0.03
N TYR A 35 -7.43 4.31 0.96
CA TYR A 35 -7.79 5.55 1.64
C TYR A 35 -6.57 6.26 2.28
N GLU A 36 -5.73 5.52 3.01
CA GLU A 36 -4.50 6.08 3.59
C GLU A 36 -3.48 6.48 2.51
N LEU A 37 -3.39 5.74 1.40
CA LEU A 37 -2.57 6.12 0.24
C LEU A 37 -2.98 7.49 -0.33
N TRP A 38 -4.28 7.69 -0.56
CA TRP A 38 -4.84 8.89 -1.18
C TRP A 38 -5.00 10.08 -0.22
N LYS A 39 -4.92 9.85 1.08
CA LYS A 39 -5.04 10.92 2.08
C LYS A 39 -3.90 11.94 1.97
N HIS A 40 -2.74 11.51 1.49
CA HIS A 40 -1.52 12.32 1.41
C HIS A 40 -0.95 12.40 0.00
N ASN A 41 -1.53 11.69 -0.97
CA ASN A 41 -1.15 11.70 -2.37
C ASN A 41 -2.39 11.96 -3.23
N ASP A 42 -2.24 12.68 -4.32
CA ASP A 42 -3.33 12.82 -5.29
C ASP A 42 -3.68 11.45 -5.88
N ILE A 43 -4.98 11.14 -5.98
CA ILE A 43 -5.47 9.93 -6.65
C ILE A 43 -4.91 9.89 -8.08
N GLN A 44 -4.26 8.78 -8.45
CA GLN A 44 -3.67 8.58 -9.77
C GLN A 44 -4.59 7.69 -10.64
N SER A 45 -4.04 7.12 -11.71
CA SER A 45 -4.69 6.00 -12.39
C SER A 45 -4.74 4.79 -11.46
N GLU A 46 -5.76 3.95 -11.64
CA GLU A 46 -5.91 2.69 -10.90
C GLU A 46 -4.64 1.84 -10.96
N GLU A 47 -4.02 1.72 -12.14
CA GLU A 47 -2.76 0.98 -12.32
C GLU A 47 -1.63 1.56 -11.46
N ASN A 48 -1.46 2.89 -11.43
CA ASN A 48 -0.41 3.52 -10.63
C ASN A 48 -0.68 3.38 -9.13
N ASP A 49 -1.92 3.56 -8.70
CA ASP A 49 -2.29 3.42 -7.29
C ASP A 49 -2.10 1.99 -6.80
N CYS A 50 -2.46 0.99 -7.63
CA CYS A 50 -2.20 -0.42 -7.36
C CYS A 50 -0.70 -0.72 -7.29
N ASN A 51 0.09 -0.23 -8.26
CA ASN A 51 1.54 -0.42 -8.28
C ASN A 51 2.20 0.19 -7.03
N HIS A 52 1.84 1.41 -6.64
CA HIS A 52 2.36 2.04 -5.42
C HIS A 52 2.01 1.25 -4.16
N LEU A 53 0.77 0.77 -4.04
CA LEU A 53 0.38 -0.07 -2.90
C LEU A 53 1.19 -1.38 -2.87
N LEU A 54 1.40 -2.02 -4.01
CA LEU A 54 2.19 -3.25 -4.12
C LEU A 54 3.66 -3.02 -3.75
N GLU A 55 4.27 -1.91 -4.19
CA GLU A 55 5.64 -1.53 -3.81
C GLU A 55 5.78 -1.43 -2.29
N ILE A 56 4.86 -0.71 -1.63
CA ILE A 56 4.86 -0.54 -0.17
C ILE A 56 4.67 -1.87 0.55
N LEU A 57 3.73 -2.70 0.09
CA LEU A 57 3.50 -4.02 0.68
C LEU A 57 4.75 -4.90 0.54
N ASN A 58 5.45 -4.85 -0.59
CA ASN A 58 6.68 -5.59 -0.82
C ASN A 58 7.83 -5.09 0.07
N GLU A 59 7.96 -3.78 0.26
CA GLU A 59 8.93 -3.22 1.20
C GLU A 59 8.69 -3.75 2.62
N LEU A 60 7.44 -3.73 3.10
CA LEU A 60 7.06 -4.24 4.42
C LEU A 60 7.37 -5.74 4.61
N MET A 61 7.36 -6.55 3.54
CA MET A 61 7.73 -7.97 3.64
C MET A 61 9.19 -8.18 4.04
N THR A 62 10.06 -7.22 3.71
CA THR A 62 11.48 -7.24 4.07
C THR A 62 11.73 -6.84 5.53
N GLU A 63 10.74 -6.27 6.20
CA GLU A 63 10.84 -5.83 7.60
C GLU A 63 10.63 -6.98 8.60
N ASN A 64 11.01 -6.73 9.86
CA ASN A 64 10.83 -7.66 10.97
C ASN A 64 9.40 -7.59 11.56
N LEU A 65 8.40 -7.89 10.71
CA LEU A 65 7.01 -8.05 11.12
C LEU A 65 6.72 -9.49 11.53
N ASP A 66 5.74 -9.68 12.42
CA ASP A 66 5.27 -11.01 12.79
C ASP A 66 4.63 -11.75 11.61
N ASN A 67 4.58 -13.08 11.69
CA ASN A 67 4.12 -13.92 10.58
C ASN A 67 2.62 -13.72 10.28
N GLU A 68 1.79 -13.43 11.28
CA GLU A 68 0.36 -13.20 11.11
C GLU A 68 0.13 -11.92 10.30
N ARG A 69 0.85 -10.86 10.66
CA ARG A 69 0.89 -9.60 9.92
C ARG A 69 1.33 -9.79 8.48
N LYS A 70 2.44 -10.49 8.25
CA LYS A 70 2.94 -10.76 6.88
C LYS A 70 1.91 -11.53 6.06
N HIS A 71 1.28 -12.56 6.64
CA HIS A 71 0.23 -13.32 5.95
C HIS A 71 -0.97 -12.42 5.58
N HIS A 72 -1.40 -11.56 6.49
CA HIS A 72 -2.48 -10.61 6.24
C HIS A 72 -2.14 -9.63 5.12
N LEU A 73 -0.93 -9.05 5.14
CA LEU A 73 -0.46 -8.13 4.10
C LEU A 73 -0.34 -8.81 2.72
N ILE A 74 0.08 -10.08 2.67
CA ILE A 74 0.07 -10.88 1.42
C ILE A 74 -1.35 -11.04 0.88
N SER A 75 -2.35 -11.25 1.76
CA SER A 75 -3.74 -11.35 1.32
C SER A 75 -4.25 -10.07 0.63
N LEU A 76 -3.72 -8.90 0.98
CA LEU A 76 -4.05 -7.64 0.32
C LEU A 76 -3.50 -7.58 -1.11
N GLN A 77 -2.34 -8.20 -1.37
CA GLN A 77 -1.74 -8.29 -2.71
C GLN A 77 -2.57 -9.18 -3.66
N THR A 78 -3.34 -10.13 -3.11
CA THR A 78 -4.09 -11.11 -3.92
C THR A 78 -5.38 -10.59 -4.55
N VAL A 79 -5.77 -9.34 -4.28
CA VAL A 79 -6.99 -8.76 -4.89
C VAL A 79 -6.92 -8.75 -6.42
N ASP A 80 -5.72 -8.62 -6.98
CA ASP A 80 -5.47 -8.64 -8.42
C ASP A 80 -5.65 -10.03 -9.06
N LYS A 81 -5.51 -11.11 -8.29
CA LYS A 81 -5.67 -12.49 -8.81
C LYS A 81 -7.13 -12.93 -8.94
N THR A 82 -8.06 -12.22 -8.31
CA THR A 82 -9.48 -12.61 -8.28
C THR A 82 -10.29 -12.00 -9.43
N VAL A 83 -9.78 -10.94 -10.06
CA VAL A 83 -10.44 -10.29 -11.20
C VAL A 83 -10.21 -11.04 -12.52
N ILE A 84 -9.10 -11.79 -12.64
CA ILE A 84 -8.75 -12.54 -13.87
C ILE A 84 -9.64 -13.79 -14.09
N ILE A 85 -10.46 -14.22 -13.12
CA ILE A 85 -11.27 -15.46 -13.23
C ILE A 85 -12.75 -15.18 -13.56
N CYS A 86 -13.18 -13.91 -13.70
CA CYS A 86 -14.56 -13.58 -14.05
C CYS A 86 -14.75 -13.08 -15.50
N GLU A 87 -13.74 -13.21 -16.37
CA GLU A 87 -13.89 -13.03 -17.82
C GLU A 87 -13.65 -14.38 -18.52
N ASN A 88 -14.69 -15.20 -18.62
CA ASN A 88 -14.80 -16.30 -19.57
C ASN A 88 -16.26 -16.56 -19.92
#